data_AF-A0A954GTH7-F1
#
_entry.id   AF-A0A954GTH7-F1
#
_cell.length_a   1.000
_cell.length_b   1.000
_cell.length_c   1.000
_cell.angle_alpha   90.00
_cell.angle_beta   90.00
_cell.angle_gamma   90.00
#
_symmetry.space_group_name_H-M   'P 1'
#
loop_
_entity.id
_entity.type
_entity.pdbx_description
1 polymer ?
#
loop_
_entity_poly.entity_id
_entity_poly.type
_entity_poly.pdbx_seq_one_letter_code
_entity_poly.pdbx_strand_id
1 'polypeptide(L)'
;SLGCVIGKKEQKEPGFTPPSEYVLAEEDDDRRRAYACDVTYGTASEMGFDFLRDRLKRGAANQAKRQPAIFEGSTGREAPVQRGHYFALIDEADSILIDEGRTPLIIGVMMQNRDAMVQLYRWCAGAIRHLKHDVDFLFDPHKRRVDLTDEGCRHVTLLAKPAIIDTIDTERIYQHVEMALMAALVFERDRDYVISDGEIVIIDEGTGRKMEGRKWQEGQHQSVEAKERLDVTEVTSSAAKITIQSLFRYYEHLAGMTGTAYQAKSELKNVYDLKVSVIPTNRPCLRQGLPTRVFLNQEAKRQAIVKDVERLVQQGRAVLIGTPSVEASESLAAQLTEWGIDYTILNARFDAIEAEIVSHAGESGRVTIATNMAGRGTDILLEKKTREAGGLHVIATEMHTSRRIDRQLVGRAARQGDPGSFQFFLSLEDELFRVLEASKRASLLKNAWADKSGELSSSWENYFRRIQSGLEKLHTKQRKKLLKFEKEQTKKYRRLGLDPYLELADA
;
A
#
# COMPACT_ATOMS: atom_id res chain seq x y z
N SER A 1 -29.36 -17.44 9.71
CA SER A 1 -28.42 -17.51 10.85
C SER A 1 -27.73 -16.16 10.94
N LEU A 2 -27.59 -15.62 12.17
CA LEU A 2 -27.46 -14.18 12.44
C LEU A 2 -26.16 -13.49 11.99
N GLY A 3 -25.24 -14.19 11.34
CA GLY A 3 -24.06 -13.60 10.71
C GLY A 3 -22.97 -14.62 10.42
N CYS A 4 -22.23 -14.43 9.33
CA CYS A 4 -21.10 -15.30 8.94
C CYS A 4 -19.87 -14.46 8.60
N VAL A 5 -18.66 -15.03 8.72
CA VAL A 5 -17.39 -14.33 8.50
C VAL A 5 -16.65 -14.97 7.34
N ILE A 6 -16.10 -14.14 6.46
CA ILE A 6 -15.16 -14.53 5.41
C ILE A 6 -13.76 -14.10 5.88
N GLY A 7 -12.81 -15.04 5.93
CA GLY A 7 -11.48 -14.80 6.49
C GLY A 7 -10.56 -16.02 6.40
N LYS A 8 -9.23 -15.80 6.33
CA LYS A 8 -8.22 -16.84 6.61
C LYS A 8 -8.05 -17.04 8.12
N LYS A 9 -7.72 -18.25 8.56
CA LYS A 9 -7.54 -18.68 9.96
C LYS A 9 -6.68 -17.78 10.87
N GLU A 10 -5.86 -16.89 10.28
CA GLU A 10 -4.85 -16.07 10.96
C GLU A 10 -5.28 -14.62 11.25
N GLN A 11 -6.40 -14.15 10.70
CA GLN A 11 -6.93 -12.78 10.92
C GLN A 11 -8.06 -12.79 11.96
N LYS A 12 -7.72 -12.99 13.23
CA LYS A 12 -8.65 -12.72 14.34
C LYS A 12 -8.59 -11.23 14.68
N GLU A 13 -9.61 -10.46 14.27
CA GLU A 13 -9.88 -9.18 14.90
C GLU A 13 -10.32 -9.42 16.36
N PRO A 14 -9.70 -8.78 17.36
CA PRO A 14 -10.04 -8.94 18.77
C PRO A 14 -11.18 -8.01 19.16
N GLY A 15 -12.20 -8.58 19.82
CA GLY A 15 -13.42 -7.85 20.25
C GLY A 15 -14.69 -8.26 19.51
N PHE A 16 -14.57 -9.09 18.48
CA PHE A 16 -15.71 -9.66 17.76
C PHE A 16 -16.02 -11.08 18.27
N THR A 17 -17.10 -11.24 19.03
CA THR A 17 -17.78 -12.53 19.23
C THR A 17 -18.80 -12.70 18.11
N PRO A 18 -18.55 -13.52 17.08
CA PRO A 18 -19.55 -13.76 16.06
C PRO A 18 -20.75 -14.52 16.63
N PRO A 19 -21.93 -14.33 16.02
CA PRO A 19 -23.08 -15.17 16.28
C PRO A 19 -22.78 -16.64 15.92
N SER A 20 -23.53 -17.55 16.54
CA SER A 20 -23.21 -18.94 16.87
C SER A 20 -22.97 -19.96 15.73
N GLU A 21 -22.60 -19.54 14.52
CA GLU A 21 -22.20 -20.44 13.43
C GLU A 21 -21.03 -19.83 12.64
N TYR A 22 -19.80 -20.16 13.07
CA TYR A 22 -18.59 -19.92 12.29
C TYR A 22 -18.58 -20.88 11.08
N VAL A 23 -18.68 -20.35 9.87
CA VAL A 23 -18.35 -21.09 8.64
C VAL A 23 -17.03 -20.55 8.13
N LEU A 24 -15.96 -21.34 8.26
CA LEU A 24 -14.65 -21.04 7.69
C LEU A 24 -14.75 -21.18 6.17
N ALA A 25 -14.57 -20.08 5.44
CA ALA A 25 -14.85 -20.02 4.01
C ALA A 25 -13.58 -20.02 3.14
N GLU A 26 -12.85 -21.13 3.16
CA GLU A 26 -11.68 -21.33 2.29
C GLU A 26 -12.08 -21.89 0.92
N GLU A 27 -13.05 -22.81 0.89
CA GLU A 27 -13.64 -23.36 -0.33
C GLU A 27 -14.84 -22.53 -0.80
N ASP A 28 -15.12 -22.59 -2.11
CA ASP A 28 -16.21 -21.81 -2.71
C ASP A 28 -17.59 -22.18 -2.14
N ASP A 29 -17.76 -23.42 -1.68
CA ASP A 29 -18.98 -23.90 -1.02
C ASP A 29 -19.22 -23.19 0.32
N ASP A 30 -18.16 -23.03 1.12
CA ASP A 30 -18.24 -22.34 2.39
C ASP A 30 -18.40 -20.82 2.21
N ARG A 31 -17.78 -20.23 1.18
CA ARG A 31 -18.02 -18.83 0.79
C ARG A 31 -19.47 -18.59 0.39
N ARG A 32 -20.06 -19.51 -0.39
CA ARG A 32 -21.49 -19.46 -0.75
C ARG A 32 -22.38 -19.50 0.50
N ARG A 33 -22.07 -20.35 1.48
CA ARG A 33 -22.80 -20.38 2.76
C ARG A 33 -22.65 -19.05 3.51
N ALA A 34 -21.43 -18.52 3.62
CA ALA A 34 -21.17 -17.27 4.33
C ALA A 34 -21.90 -16.07 3.70
N TYR A 35 -21.94 -15.97 2.37
CA TYR A 35 -22.70 -14.94 1.66
C TYR A 35 -24.21 -15.16 1.74
N ALA A 36 -24.69 -16.39 1.95
CA ALA A 36 -26.11 -16.70 2.11
C ALA A 36 -26.68 -16.24 3.46
N CYS A 37 -25.83 -16.02 4.47
CA CYS A 37 -26.21 -15.51 5.78
C CYS A 37 -26.76 -14.08 5.70
N ASP A 38 -27.64 -13.71 6.63
CA ASP A 38 -28.33 -12.40 6.64
C ASP A 38 -27.34 -11.22 6.69
N VAL A 39 -26.22 -11.42 7.39
CA VAL A 39 -25.09 -10.48 7.49
C VAL A 39 -23.79 -11.24 7.24
N THR A 40 -22.89 -10.65 6.44
CA THR A 40 -21.57 -11.22 6.17
C THR A 40 -20.50 -10.21 6.56
N TYR A 41 -19.59 -10.62 7.44
CA TYR A 41 -18.38 -9.89 7.82
C TYR A 41 -17.21 -10.38 6.96
N GLY A 42 -16.28 -9.50 6.63
CA GLY A 42 -15.08 -9.86 5.88
C GLY A 42 -14.27 -8.63 5.49
N THR A 43 -13.05 -8.86 5.03
CA THR A 43 -12.18 -7.77 4.60
C THR A 43 -12.56 -7.24 3.22
N ALA A 44 -12.28 -5.96 2.96
CA ALA A 44 -12.52 -5.36 1.64
C ALA A 44 -11.76 -6.09 0.52
N SER A 45 -10.54 -6.58 0.82
CA SER A 45 -9.74 -7.37 -0.11
C SER A 45 -10.42 -8.69 -0.46
N GLU A 46 -10.90 -9.46 0.52
CA GLU A 46 -11.55 -10.75 0.25
C GLU A 46 -12.84 -10.59 -0.54
N MET A 47 -13.68 -9.62 -0.18
CA MET A 47 -14.90 -9.32 -0.95
C MET A 47 -14.58 -8.88 -2.38
N GLY A 48 -13.49 -8.13 -2.58
CA GLY A 48 -13.04 -7.73 -3.91
C GLY A 48 -12.46 -8.90 -4.72
N PHE A 49 -11.72 -9.81 -4.11
CA PHE A 49 -11.24 -11.01 -4.77
C PHE A 49 -12.38 -11.97 -5.13
N ASP A 50 -13.37 -12.13 -4.27
CA ASP A 50 -14.59 -12.90 -4.59
C ASP A 50 -15.34 -12.30 -5.78
N PHE A 51 -15.46 -10.98 -5.82
CA PHE A 51 -16.03 -10.27 -6.97
C PHE A 51 -15.27 -10.58 -8.27
N LEU A 52 -13.94 -10.49 -8.25
CA LEU A 52 -13.11 -10.76 -9.43
C LEU A 52 -13.17 -12.24 -9.85
N ARG A 53 -13.14 -13.18 -8.89
CA ARG A 53 -13.26 -14.62 -9.15
C ARG A 53 -14.60 -14.97 -9.80
N ASP A 54 -15.70 -14.43 -9.29
CA ASP A 54 -17.04 -14.64 -9.86
C ASP A 54 -17.14 -14.10 -11.29
N ARG A 55 -16.45 -12.98 -11.58
CA ARG A 55 -16.37 -12.40 -12.93
C ARG A 55 -15.56 -13.27 -13.88
N LEU A 56 -14.41 -13.79 -13.45
CA LEU A 56 -13.60 -14.72 -14.25
C LEU A 56 -14.37 -15.99 -14.60
N LYS A 57 -15.10 -16.58 -13.63
CA LYS A 57 -15.98 -17.74 -13.86
C LYS A 57 -17.07 -17.46 -14.90
N ARG A 58 -17.71 -16.28 -14.82
CA ARG A 58 -18.74 -15.85 -15.80
C ARG A 58 -18.16 -15.54 -17.17
N GLY A 59 -16.98 -14.92 -17.24
CA GLY A 59 -16.26 -14.64 -18.49
C GLY A 59 -15.88 -15.92 -19.24
N ALA A 60 -15.36 -16.92 -18.51
CA ALA A 60 -15.06 -18.25 -19.05
C ALA A 60 -16.32 -19.01 -19.53
N ALA A 61 -17.47 -18.80 -18.88
CA ALA A 61 -18.74 -19.41 -19.30
C ALA A 61 -19.30 -18.83 -20.62
N ASN A 62 -19.04 -17.55 -20.91
CA ASN A 62 -19.43 -16.89 -22.17
C ASN A 62 -18.43 -17.16 -23.31
N GLN A 63 -17.20 -17.55 -23.00
CA GLN A 63 -16.17 -17.91 -23.97
C GLN A 63 -15.82 -19.40 -23.83
N ALA A 64 -16.66 -20.28 -24.38
CA ALA A 64 -16.54 -21.75 -24.30
C ALA A 64 -15.26 -22.37 -24.89
N LYS A 65 -14.22 -21.59 -25.22
CA LYS A 65 -12.91 -22.05 -25.70
C LYS A 65 -11.70 -21.51 -24.91
N ARG A 66 -11.89 -20.67 -23.89
CA ARG A 66 -10.79 -20.00 -23.17
C ARG A 66 -11.04 -19.98 -21.66
N GLN A 67 -10.88 -21.12 -21.00
CA GLN A 67 -10.75 -21.16 -19.55
C GLN A 67 -9.30 -20.77 -19.18
N PRO A 68 -9.08 -19.77 -18.31
CA PRO A 68 -7.77 -19.51 -17.74
C PRO A 68 -7.28 -20.75 -16.98
N ALA A 69 -5.99 -21.08 -17.06
CA ALA A 69 -5.39 -22.25 -16.41
C ALA A 69 -5.59 -22.30 -14.88
N ILE A 70 -5.93 -21.16 -14.24
CA ILE A 70 -6.35 -21.08 -12.83
C ILE A 70 -7.57 -21.98 -12.54
N PHE A 71 -8.37 -22.29 -13.56
CA PHE A 71 -9.55 -23.16 -13.46
C PHE A 71 -9.34 -24.54 -14.11
N GLU A 72 -8.12 -24.93 -14.51
CA GLU A 72 -7.84 -26.29 -14.99
C GLU A 72 -8.01 -27.30 -13.85
N GLY A 73 -9.16 -27.98 -13.84
CA GLY A 73 -9.55 -28.93 -12.79
C GLY A 73 -10.95 -28.67 -12.22
N SER A 74 -11.55 -27.49 -12.43
CA SER A 74 -12.94 -27.23 -12.04
C SER A 74 -13.89 -27.85 -13.05
N THR A 75 -14.27 -29.10 -12.79
CA THR A 75 -15.22 -29.88 -13.59
C THR A 75 -16.65 -29.43 -13.32
N GLY A 76 -17.01 -28.19 -13.65
CA GLY A 76 -18.40 -27.74 -13.52
C GLY A 76 -18.64 -26.25 -13.73
N ARG A 77 -19.83 -25.91 -14.22
CA ARG A 77 -20.41 -24.55 -14.16
C ARG A 77 -20.69 -24.22 -12.69
N GLU A 78 -19.66 -23.90 -11.91
CA GLU A 78 -19.86 -23.51 -10.52
C GLU A 78 -20.54 -22.14 -10.43
N ALA A 79 -21.56 -22.06 -9.59
CA ALA A 79 -22.28 -20.83 -9.32
C ALA A 79 -21.38 -19.79 -8.64
N PRO A 80 -21.62 -18.48 -8.89
CA PRO A 80 -20.92 -17.41 -8.19
C PRO A 80 -21.07 -17.54 -6.68
N VAL A 81 -20.05 -17.12 -5.94
CA VAL A 81 -20.08 -17.15 -4.47
C VAL A 81 -20.87 -15.96 -3.90
N GLN A 82 -20.86 -14.82 -4.58
CA GLN A 82 -21.60 -13.63 -4.20
C GLN A 82 -23.02 -13.62 -4.77
N ARG A 83 -23.96 -13.07 -4.00
CA ARG A 83 -25.39 -12.95 -4.37
C ARG A 83 -25.86 -11.51 -4.65
N GLY A 84 -24.94 -10.64 -5.06
CA GLY A 84 -25.21 -9.22 -5.35
C GLY A 84 -24.62 -8.28 -4.29
N HIS A 85 -24.82 -6.98 -4.49
CA HIS A 85 -24.22 -5.91 -3.68
C HIS A 85 -25.34 -4.97 -3.20
N TYR A 86 -25.99 -5.33 -2.09
CA TYR A 86 -27.15 -4.57 -1.59
C TYR A 86 -26.71 -3.45 -0.63
N PHE A 87 -26.21 -3.82 0.55
CA PHE A 87 -25.79 -2.86 1.58
C PHE A 87 -24.39 -3.20 2.10
N ALA A 88 -23.52 -2.19 2.21
CA ALA A 88 -22.23 -2.31 2.87
C ALA A 88 -22.09 -1.26 3.98
N LEU A 89 -21.77 -1.71 5.19
CA LEU A 89 -21.30 -0.87 6.29
C LEU A 89 -19.79 -1.09 6.44
N ILE A 90 -19.02 -0.04 6.18
CA ILE A 90 -17.56 -0.10 6.21
C ILE A 90 -17.06 0.43 7.54
N ASP A 91 -16.50 -0.45 8.36
CA ASP A 91 -15.72 -0.01 9.52
C ASP A 91 -14.39 0.59 9.05
N GLU A 92 -13.85 1.53 9.82
CA GLU A 92 -12.60 2.22 9.51
C GLU A 92 -12.58 2.80 8.08
N ALA A 93 -13.73 3.39 7.70
CA ALA A 93 -14.06 3.74 6.33
C ALA A 93 -13.03 4.66 5.64
N ASP A 94 -12.34 5.51 6.39
CA ASP A 94 -11.33 6.38 5.83
C ASP A 94 -10.07 5.62 5.39
N SER A 95 -9.68 4.55 6.09
CA SER A 95 -8.56 3.73 5.64
C SER A 95 -8.93 2.88 4.44
N ILE A 96 -10.07 2.21 4.47
CA ILE A 96 -10.49 1.34 3.36
C ILE A 96 -10.77 2.16 2.10
N LEU A 97 -11.60 3.21 2.22
CA LEU A 97 -12.07 3.97 1.06
C LEU A 97 -11.06 5.00 0.52
N ILE A 98 -10.01 5.35 1.27
CA ILE A 98 -9.06 6.41 0.88
C ILE A 98 -7.61 5.91 0.84
N ASP A 99 -7.16 5.19 1.87
CA ASP A 99 -5.77 4.74 1.95
C ASP A 99 -5.54 3.47 1.11
N GLU A 100 -6.35 2.44 1.33
CA GLU A 100 -6.29 1.19 0.57
C GLU A 100 -6.78 1.35 -0.87
N GLY A 101 -7.74 2.24 -1.11
CA GLY A 101 -8.18 2.57 -2.47
C GLY A 101 -7.08 3.12 -3.39
N ARG A 102 -5.86 3.39 -2.92
CA ARG A 102 -4.75 3.80 -3.79
C ARG A 102 -4.27 2.67 -4.70
N THR A 103 -4.39 1.42 -4.26
CA THR A 103 -3.85 0.26 -4.97
C THR A 103 -5.01 -0.60 -5.47
N PRO A 104 -5.08 -0.92 -6.77
CA PRO A 104 -6.09 -1.84 -7.27
C PRO A 104 -5.88 -3.25 -6.71
N LEU A 105 -6.97 -3.99 -6.53
CA LEU A 105 -6.95 -5.44 -6.35
C LEU A 105 -6.73 -6.09 -7.71
N ILE A 106 -5.78 -7.01 -7.79
CA ILE A 106 -5.36 -7.66 -9.03
C ILE A 106 -5.29 -9.17 -8.80
N ILE A 107 -5.94 -9.94 -9.66
CA ILE A 107 -5.70 -11.38 -9.78
C ILE A 107 -4.66 -11.57 -10.89
N GLY A 108 -3.47 -12.04 -10.52
CA GLY A 108 -2.45 -12.42 -11.50
C GLY A 108 -2.75 -13.78 -12.14
N VAL A 109 -2.32 -13.96 -13.38
CA VAL A 109 -2.21 -15.28 -14.03
C VAL A 109 -0.75 -15.49 -14.38
N MET A 110 -0.27 -16.71 -14.17
CA MET A 110 0.95 -17.18 -14.80
C MET A 110 0.70 -17.23 -16.31
N MET A 111 1.55 -16.57 -17.10
CA MET A 111 1.45 -16.66 -18.55
C MET A 111 1.65 -18.11 -19.01
N GLN A 112 0.84 -18.54 -19.98
CA GLN A 112 1.12 -19.77 -20.72
C GLN A 112 2.42 -19.59 -21.52
N ASN A 113 3.15 -20.69 -21.78
CA ASN A 113 4.45 -20.69 -22.47
C ASN A 113 5.58 -19.93 -21.74
N ARG A 114 5.72 -20.15 -20.42
CA ARG A 114 6.84 -19.63 -19.61
C ARG A 114 8.19 -19.80 -20.31
N ASP A 115 8.48 -21.01 -20.77
CA ASP A 115 9.77 -21.34 -21.38
C ASP A 115 9.98 -20.58 -22.69
N ALA A 116 8.94 -20.43 -23.51
CA ALA A 116 9.02 -19.67 -24.75
C ALA A 116 9.27 -18.18 -24.48
N MET A 117 8.60 -17.58 -23.48
CA MET A 117 8.77 -16.17 -23.11
C MET A 117 10.14 -15.88 -22.53
N VAL A 118 10.65 -16.74 -21.62
CA VAL A 118 12.02 -16.60 -21.08
C VAL A 118 13.05 -16.69 -22.20
N GLN A 119 12.87 -17.62 -23.15
CA GLN A 119 13.74 -17.74 -24.31
C GLN A 119 13.60 -16.56 -25.26
N LEU A 120 12.41 -15.97 -25.40
CA LEU A 120 12.19 -14.76 -26.19
C LEU A 120 12.99 -13.57 -25.63
N TYR A 121 12.89 -13.28 -24.33
CA TYR A 121 13.66 -12.20 -23.71
C TYR A 121 15.18 -12.38 -23.91
N ARG A 122 15.67 -13.62 -23.71
CA ARG A 122 17.09 -13.96 -23.92
C ARG A 122 17.51 -13.81 -25.38
N TRP A 123 16.67 -14.26 -26.31
CA TRP A 123 16.93 -14.14 -27.74
C TRP A 123 16.94 -12.68 -28.19
N CYS A 124 15.96 -11.88 -27.77
CA CYS A 124 15.87 -10.44 -28.08
C CYS A 124 17.11 -9.69 -27.59
N ALA A 125 17.58 -9.94 -26.36
CA ALA A 125 18.82 -9.34 -25.84
C ALA A 125 20.05 -9.66 -26.71
N GLY A 126 20.08 -10.81 -27.38
CA GLY A 126 21.09 -11.17 -28.37
C GLY A 126 20.86 -10.53 -29.73
N ALA A 127 19.61 -10.52 -30.21
CA ALA A 127 19.17 -10.10 -31.54
C ALA A 127 19.43 -8.62 -31.80
N ILE A 128 19.25 -7.75 -30.80
CA ILE A 128 19.44 -6.30 -30.93
C ILE A 128 20.86 -5.91 -31.36
N ARG A 129 21.87 -6.77 -31.13
CA ARG A 129 23.26 -6.54 -31.57
C ARG A 129 23.43 -6.59 -33.09
N HIS A 130 22.46 -7.15 -33.79
CA HIS A 130 22.45 -7.23 -35.26
C HIS A 130 21.67 -6.08 -35.90
N LEU A 131 21.04 -5.22 -35.10
CA LEU A 131 20.23 -4.09 -35.57
C LEU A 131 21.04 -2.79 -35.51
N LYS A 132 20.83 -1.92 -36.49
CA LYS A 132 21.51 -0.63 -36.66
C LYS A 132 20.54 0.52 -36.43
N HIS A 133 21.02 1.49 -35.65
CA HIS A 133 20.34 2.77 -35.43
C HIS A 133 20.11 3.51 -36.76
N ASP A 134 18.95 4.17 -36.91
CA ASP A 134 18.49 4.91 -38.09
C ASP A 134 18.27 4.07 -39.37
N VAL A 135 18.48 2.76 -39.30
CA VAL A 135 18.18 1.82 -40.40
C VAL A 135 17.09 0.86 -39.96
N ASP A 136 17.33 0.15 -38.87
CA ASP A 136 16.45 -0.93 -38.38
C ASP A 136 15.45 -0.45 -37.32
N PHE A 137 15.79 0.63 -36.62
CA PHE A 137 14.92 1.20 -35.61
C PHE A 137 15.16 2.70 -35.45
N LEU A 138 14.13 3.38 -34.96
CA LEU A 138 14.16 4.79 -34.59
C LEU A 138 14.01 4.90 -33.07
N PHE A 139 14.83 5.74 -32.45
CA PHE A 139 14.75 6.04 -31.02
C PHE A 139 14.35 7.50 -30.80
N ASP A 140 13.29 7.74 -30.02
CA ASP A 140 12.87 9.07 -29.57
C ASP A 140 13.33 9.25 -28.10
N PRO A 141 14.43 10.00 -27.84
CA PRO A 141 14.97 10.16 -26.49
C PRO A 141 14.02 10.92 -25.55
N HIS A 142 13.17 11.80 -26.10
CA HIS A 142 12.25 12.61 -25.30
C HIS A 142 11.05 11.81 -24.82
N LYS A 143 10.58 10.87 -25.64
CA LYS A 143 9.47 9.99 -25.28
C LYS A 143 9.91 8.68 -24.66
N ARG A 144 11.23 8.40 -24.63
CA ARG A 144 11.79 7.10 -24.23
C ARG A 144 11.03 5.97 -24.95
N ARG A 145 11.03 6.02 -26.28
CA ARG A 145 10.33 5.07 -27.15
C ARG A 145 11.23 4.65 -28.30
N VAL A 146 11.19 3.35 -28.62
CA VAL A 146 11.82 2.76 -29.81
C VAL A 146 10.71 2.23 -30.71
N ASP A 147 10.82 2.47 -32.01
CA ASP A 147 9.95 1.90 -33.03
C ASP A 147 10.81 1.19 -34.08
N LEU A 148 10.49 -0.05 -34.43
CA LEU A 148 11.15 -0.76 -35.55
C LEU A 148 10.73 -0.16 -36.90
N THR A 149 11.68 -0.07 -37.83
CA THR A 149 11.39 0.26 -39.23
C THR A 149 10.96 -0.99 -40.00
N ASP A 150 10.42 -0.81 -41.22
CA ASP A 150 10.12 -1.94 -42.10
C ASP A 150 11.36 -2.80 -42.40
N GLU A 151 12.53 -2.16 -42.55
CA GLU A 151 13.83 -2.82 -42.73
C GLU A 151 14.20 -3.64 -41.48
N GLY A 152 14.03 -3.07 -40.29
CA GLY A 152 14.28 -3.74 -39.02
C GLY A 152 13.37 -4.93 -38.79
N CYS A 153 12.07 -4.80 -39.06
CA CYS A 153 11.12 -5.91 -39.00
C CYS A 153 11.55 -7.08 -39.91
N ARG A 154 12.03 -6.76 -41.12
CA ARG A 154 12.56 -7.76 -42.06
C ARG A 154 13.84 -8.40 -41.54
N HIS A 155 14.78 -7.64 -40.99
CA HIS A 155 15.99 -8.18 -40.38
C HIS A 155 15.70 -9.08 -39.19
N VAL A 156 14.83 -8.66 -38.27
CA VAL A 156 14.37 -9.47 -37.13
C VAL A 156 13.73 -10.78 -37.57
N THR A 157 12.98 -10.76 -38.68
CA THR A 157 12.36 -11.96 -39.24
C THR A 157 13.38 -12.97 -39.75
N LEU A 158 14.49 -12.49 -40.35
CA LEU A 158 15.54 -13.31 -40.94
C LEU A 158 16.57 -13.85 -39.93
N LEU A 159 16.59 -13.33 -38.70
CA LEU A 159 17.48 -13.82 -37.65
C LEU A 159 17.08 -15.24 -37.22
N ALA A 160 18.10 -16.07 -36.97
CA ALA A 160 17.88 -17.43 -36.48
C ALA A 160 17.24 -17.40 -35.07
N LYS A 161 16.08 -18.03 -34.94
CA LYS A 161 15.29 -18.12 -33.70
C LYS A 161 15.28 -19.56 -33.18
N PRO A 162 15.34 -19.77 -31.86
CA PRO A 162 14.99 -21.05 -31.26
C PRO A 162 13.58 -21.49 -31.67
N ALA A 163 13.39 -22.78 -31.99
CA ALA A 163 12.10 -23.31 -32.45
C ALA A 163 10.94 -23.09 -31.45
N ILE A 164 11.25 -22.95 -30.15
CA ILE A 164 10.24 -22.65 -29.12
C ILE A 164 9.64 -21.24 -29.26
N ILE A 165 10.30 -20.32 -29.99
CA ILE A 165 9.78 -18.97 -30.27
C ILE A 165 8.80 -19.00 -31.44
N ASP A 166 8.81 -20.02 -32.30
CA ASP A 166 7.89 -20.13 -33.45
C ASP A 166 6.41 -20.23 -33.02
N THR A 167 6.15 -20.53 -31.75
CA THR A 167 4.79 -20.51 -31.17
C THR A 167 4.30 -19.09 -30.84
N ILE A 168 5.15 -18.07 -30.95
CA ILE A 168 4.87 -16.69 -30.60
C ILE A 168 4.60 -15.89 -31.89
N ASP A 169 3.54 -15.08 -31.86
CA ASP A 169 3.21 -14.20 -32.99
C ASP A 169 4.35 -13.21 -33.29
N THR A 170 4.56 -12.94 -34.57
CA THR A 170 5.58 -12.05 -35.10
C THR A 170 5.44 -10.64 -34.54
N GLU A 171 4.21 -10.13 -34.39
CA GLU A 171 3.97 -8.81 -33.77
C GLU A 171 4.52 -8.75 -32.34
N ARG A 172 4.32 -9.83 -31.57
CA ARG A 172 4.79 -9.93 -30.19
C ARG A 172 6.31 -10.03 -30.13
N ILE A 173 6.93 -10.71 -31.09
CA ILE A 173 8.40 -10.74 -31.25
C ILE A 173 8.93 -9.32 -31.48
N TYR A 174 8.31 -8.53 -32.36
CA TYR A 174 8.70 -7.14 -32.62
C TYR A 174 8.63 -6.28 -31.37
N GLN A 175 7.52 -6.36 -30.62
CA GLN A 175 7.37 -5.66 -29.35
C GLN A 175 8.48 -6.01 -28.35
N HIS A 176 8.89 -7.28 -28.26
CA HIS A 176 9.98 -7.69 -27.37
C HIS A 176 11.37 -7.24 -27.85
N VAL A 177 11.58 -7.14 -29.16
CA VAL A 177 12.79 -6.53 -29.71
C VAL A 177 12.84 -5.04 -29.39
N GLU A 178 11.74 -4.31 -29.51
CA GLU A 178 11.64 -2.89 -29.10
C GLU A 178 11.90 -2.71 -27.61
N MET A 179 11.36 -3.59 -26.75
CA MET A 179 11.64 -3.59 -25.32
C MET A 179 13.13 -3.87 -25.01
N ALA A 180 13.76 -4.80 -25.73
CA ALA A 180 15.19 -5.07 -25.57
C ALA A 180 16.06 -3.88 -26.03
N LEU A 181 15.69 -3.22 -27.14
CA LEU A 181 16.34 -1.98 -27.59
C LEU A 181 16.17 -0.87 -26.54
N MET A 182 14.98 -0.71 -25.98
CA MET A 182 14.70 0.20 -24.88
C MET A 182 15.55 -0.09 -23.64
N ALA A 183 15.63 -1.35 -23.21
CA ALA A 183 16.48 -1.79 -22.11
C ALA A 183 17.97 -1.46 -22.37
N ALA A 184 18.43 -1.64 -23.61
CA ALA A 184 19.81 -1.35 -23.99
C ALA A 184 20.13 0.15 -24.05
N LEU A 185 19.22 0.98 -24.58
CA LEU A 185 19.45 2.40 -24.86
C LEU A 185 19.11 3.33 -23.70
N VAL A 186 18.15 2.97 -22.84
CA VAL A 186 17.60 3.86 -21.81
C VAL A 186 18.09 3.55 -20.41
N PHE A 187 18.27 2.27 -20.07
CA PHE A 187 18.57 1.86 -18.70
C PHE A 187 20.07 1.61 -18.52
N GLU A 188 20.72 2.42 -17.69
CA GLU A 188 22.15 2.34 -17.41
C GLU A 188 22.42 1.71 -16.05
N ARG A 189 23.31 0.71 -16.03
CA ARG A 189 23.83 0.12 -14.79
C ARG A 189 24.60 1.17 -13.98
N ASP A 190 24.46 1.10 -12.66
CA ASP A 190 25.03 2.02 -11.66
C ASP A 190 24.47 3.46 -11.71
N ARG A 191 23.45 3.69 -12.55
CA ARG A 191 22.68 4.95 -12.61
C ARG A 191 21.20 4.70 -12.33
N ASP A 192 20.57 3.84 -13.12
CA ASP A 192 19.13 3.55 -13.03
C ASP A 192 18.86 2.27 -12.22
N TYR A 193 19.85 1.38 -12.14
CA TYR A 193 19.80 0.15 -11.34
C TYR A 193 21.18 -0.36 -10.95
N VAL A 194 21.22 -1.22 -9.95
CA VAL A 194 22.39 -2.04 -9.57
C VAL A 194 22.01 -3.51 -9.55
N ILE A 195 23.01 -4.37 -9.65
CA ILE A 195 22.84 -5.82 -9.46
C ILE A 195 23.25 -6.14 -8.02
N SER A 196 22.34 -6.72 -7.24
CA SER A 196 22.59 -7.23 -5.89
C SER A 196 22.06 -8.64 -5.80
N ASP A 197 22.88 -9.58 -5.32
CA ASP A 197 22.50 -10.99 -5.12
C ASP A 197 21.90 -11.68 -6.37
N GLY A 198 22.33 -11.26 -7.56
CA GLY A 198 21.82 -11.79 -8.83
C GLY A 198 20.49 -11.19 -9.28
N GLU A 199 19.97 -10.18 -8.58
CA GLU A 199 18.73 -9.47 -8.91
C GLU A 199 18.97 -8.01 -9.29
N ILE A 200 18.07 -7.45 -10.10
CA ILE A 200 18.07 -6.04 -10.47
C ILE A 200 17.38 -5.21 -9.38
N VAL A 201 18.12 -4.28 -8.76
CA VAL A 201 17.59 -3.34 -7.78
C VAL A 201 17.56 -1.93 -8.39
N ILE A 202 16.36 -1.36 -8.52
CA ILE A 202 16.15 -0.05 -9.14
C ILE A 202 16.72 1.05 -8.24
N ILE A 203 17.38 2.04 -8.84
CA ILE A 203 17.81 3.26 -8.15
C ILE A 203 16.80 4.37 -8.43
N ASP A 204 16.39 5.08 -7.38
CA ASP A 204 15.54 6.26 -7.52
C ASP A 204 16.34 7.45 -8.11
N GLU A 205 15.92 7.95 -9.28
CA GLU A 205 16.60 9.03 -10.02
C GLU A 205 16.77 10.33 -9.19
N GLY A 206 15.91 10.60 -8.21
CA GLY A 206 15.93 11.82 -7.42
C GLY A 206 16.77 11.73 -6.14
N THR A 207 16.89 10.53 -5.56
CA THR A 207 17.48 10.32 -4.24
C THR A 207 18.71 9.41 -4.26
N GLY A 208 18.95 8.67 -5.33
CA GLY A 208 20.03 7.68 -5.45
C GLY A 208 19.85 6.46 -4.54
N ARG A 209 18.66 6.28 -3.95
CA ARG A 209 18.36 5.16 -3.05
C ARG A 209 17.98 3.90 -3.82
N LYS A 210 18.42 2.75 -3.30
CA LYS A 210 17.99 1.43 -3.75
C LYS A 210 16.51 1.22 -3.39
N MET A 211 15.71 0.80 -4.36
CA MET A 211 14.29 0.49 -4.21
C MET A 211 14.05 -1.02 -4.28
N GLU A 212 14.39 -1.72 -3.22
CA GLU A 212 14.24 -3.18 -3.11
C GLU A 212 12.77 -3.61 -3.23
N GLY A 213 12.54 -4.74 -3.92
CA GLY A 213 11.20 -5.28 -4.17
C GLY A 213 10.39 -4.56 -5.26
N ARG A 214 10.90 -3.48 -5.87
CA ARG A 214 10.25 -2.82 -7.01
C ARG A 214 10.75 -3.38 -8.33
N LYS A 215 9.82 -3.60 -9.26
CA LYS A 215 10.09 -3.99 -10.65
C LYS A 215 9.50 -2.96 -11.62
N TRP A 216 10.15 -2.74 -12.76
CA TRP A 216 9.55 -1.96 -13.85
C TRP A 216 8.41 -2.75 -14.49
N GLN A 217 7.41 -2.03 -15.01
CA GLN A 217 6.19 -2.63 -15.57
C GLN A 217 6.38 -3.11 -17.02
N GLU A 218 5.36 -3.78 -17.55
CA GLU A 218 5.26 -4.13 -18.98
C GLU A 218 6.47 -4.89 -19.54
N GLY A 219 7.07 -5.80 -18.77
CA GLY A 219 8.18 -6.63 -19.26
C GLY A 219 9.54 -5.91 -19.35
N GLN A 220 9.61 -4.63 -18.96
CA GLN A 220 10.87 -3.86 -18.98
C GLN A 220 11.91 -4.44 -18.01
N HIS A 221 11.47 -4.88 -16.83
CA HIS A 221 12.37 -5.47 -15.84
C HIS A 221 13.00 -6.76 -16.35
N GLN A 222 12.20 -7.64 -16.96
CA GLN A 222 12.66 -8.87 -17.59
C GLN A 222 13.63 -8.62 -18.75
N SER A 223 13.41 -7.52 -19.49
CA SER A 223 14.31 -7.12 -20.58
C SER A 223 15.68 -6.65 -20.04
N VAL A 224 15.70 -5.97 -18.90
CA VAL A 224 16.94 -5.56 -18.22
C VAL A 224 17.65 -6.76 -17.58
N GLU A 225 16.91 -7.69 -16.95
CA GLU A 225 17.46 -8.97 -16.46
C GLU A 225 18.14 -9.75 -17.60
N ALA A 226 17.48 -9.86 -18.76
CA ALA A 226 18.03 -10.52 -19.94
C ALA A 226 19.26 -9.81 -20.52
N LYS A 227 19.25 -8.46 -20.54
CA LYS A 227 20.40 -7.63 -20.94
C LYS A 227 21.64 -7.93 -20.09
N GLU A 228 21.46 -8.04 -18.78
CA GLU A 228 22.53 -8.33 -17.81
C GLU A 228 22.86 -9.83 -17.69
N ARG A 229 22.20 -10.69 -18.47
CA ARG A 229 22.35 -12.16 -18.45
C ARG A 229 22.02 -12.81 -17.11
N LEU A 230 21.04 -12.24 -16.40
CA LEU A 230 20.48 -12.79 -15.18
C LEU A 230 19.34 -13.77 -15.50
N ASP A 231 18.86 -14.48 -14.47
CA ASP A 231 17.67 -15.29 -14.60
C ASP A 231 16.44 -14.39 -14.74
N VAL A 232 15.71 -14.58 -15.85
CA VAL A 232 14.54 -13.77 -16.17
C VAL A 232 13.40 -14.19 -15.26
N THR A 233 12.95 -13.25 -14.43
CA THR A 233 11.85 -13.49 -13.49
C THR A 233 10.52 -13.54 -14.23
N GLU A 234 9.56 -14.31 -13.69
CA GLU A 234 8.28 -14.53 -14.37
C GLU A 234 7.51 -13.22 -14.56
N VAL A 235 6.97 -13.03 -15.76
CA VAL A 235 6.03 -11.94 -16.06
C VAL A 235 4.67 -12.37 -15.51
N THR A 236 4.24 -11.73 -14.42
CA THR A 236 2.87 -11.85 -13.95
C THR A 236 2.00 -10.90 -14.77
N SER A 237 1.15 -11.46 -15.64
CA SER A 237 0.05 -10.69 -16.23
C SER A 237 -1.12 -10.63 -15.27
N SER A 238 -1.93 -9.57 -15.35
CA SER A 238 -3.17 -9.46 -14.60
C SER A 238 -4.32 -10.08 -15.40
N ALA A 239 -5.11 -10.96 -14.78
CA ALA A 239 -6.33 -11.55 -15.35
C ALA A 239 -7.52 -10.61 -15.17
N ALA A 240 -7.59 -10.01 -13.99
CA ALA A 240 -8.72 -9.22 -13.57
C ALA A 240 -8.26 -8.20 -12.53
N LYS A 241 -8.82 -7.01 -12.62
CA LYS A 241 -8.51 -5.91 -11.69
C LYS A 241 -9.72 -5.10 -11.34
N ILE A 242 -9.79 -4.64 -10.09
CA ILE A 242 -10.77 -3.66 -9.63
C ILE A 242 -10.18 -2.78 -8.55
N THR A 243 -10.53 -1.50 -8.55
CA THR A 243 -10.18 -0.61 -7.44
C THR A 243 -11.20 -0.74 -6.31
N ILE A 244 -10.79 -0.56 -5.06
CA ILE A 244 -11.72 -0.53 -3.91
C ILE A 244 -12.81 0.52 -4.12
N GLN A 245 -12.48 1.65 -4.75
CA GLN A 245 -13.45 2.69 -5.07
C GLN A 245 -14.54 2.17 -6.02
N SER A 246 -14.17 1.47 -7.08
CA SER A 246 -15.12 0.90 -8.03
C SER A 246 -15.94 -0.22 -7.42
N LEU A 247 -15.33 -1.08 -6.60
CA LEU A 247 -16.00 -2.17 -5.91
C LEU A 247 -17.15 -1.65 -5.04
N PHE A 248 -16.88 -0.72 -4.12
CA PHE A 248 -17.92 -0.25 -3.20
C PHE A 248 -19.01 0.61 -3.85
N ARG A 249 -18.76 1.13 -5.06
CA ARG A 249 -19.79 1.80 -5.87
C ARG A 249 -20.79 0.83 -6.53
N TYR A 250 -20.57 -0.48 -6.45
CA TYR A 250 -21.56 -1.48 -6.86
C TYR A 250 -22.67 -1.69 -5.83
N TYR A 251 -22.43 -1.35 -4.57
CA TYR A 251 -23.44 -1.50 -3.54
C TYR A 251 -24.54 -0.45 -3.74
N GLU A 252 -25.80 -0.90 -3.70
CA GLU A 252 -26.98 -0.03 -3.77
C GLU A 252 -27.00 0.98 -2.61
N HIS A 253 -26.56 0.53 -1.44
CA HIS A 253 -26.46 1.33 -0.24
C HIS A 253 -25.07 1.19 0.38
N LEU A 254 -24.48 2.33 0.73
CA LEU A 254 -23.14 2.40 1.31
C LEU A 254 -23.16 3.29 2.55
N ALA A 255 -22.61 2.78 3.65
CA ALA A 255 -22.40 3.50 4.89
C ALA A 255 -21.00 3.19 5.43
N GLY A 256 -20.51 4.03 6.35
CA GLY A 256 -19.24 3.76 7.00
C GLY A 256 -19.07 4.53 8.29
N MET A 257 -18.16 4.04 9.13
CA MET A 257 -17.82 4.62 10.43
C MET A 257 -16.31 4.73 10.57
N THR A 258 -15.86 5.80 11.26
CA THR A 258 -14.44 6.05 11.57
C THR A 258 -14.35 7.31 12.45
N GLY A 259 -13.32 7.39 13.29
CA GLY A 259 -13.02 8.59 14.08
C GLY A 259 -12.53 9.78 13.26
N THR A 260 -12.16 9.59 11.98
CA THR A 260 -11.36 10.55 11.21
C THR A 260 -11.88 10.87 9.80
N ALA A 261 -13.15 10.61 9.51
CA ALA A 261 -13.76 10.91 8.19
C ALA A 261 -13.86 12.41 7.85
N TYR A 262 -13.96 13.32 8.83
CA TYR A 262 -14.29 14.72 8.58
C TYR A 262 -13.26 15.43 7.69
N GLN A 263 -11.97 15.12 7.86
CA GLN A 263 -10.87 15.66 7.05
C GLN A 263 -11.04 15.30 5.56
N ALA A 264 -11.64 14.14 5.27
CA ALA A 264 -11.87 13.63 3.93
C ALA A 264 -13.29 13.81 3.42
N LYS A 265 -14.13 14.63 4.07
CA LYS A 265 -15.56 14.79 3.74
C LYS A 265 -15.81 15.10 2.25
N SER A 266 -14.98 15.94 1.66
CA SER A 266 -15.11 16.34 0.25
C SER A 266 -14.77 15.19 -0.69
N GLU A 267 -13.81 14.35 -0.32
CA GLU A 267 -13.43 13.18 -1.11
C GLU A 267 -14.50 12.10 -1.03
N LEU A 268 -14.95 11.78 0.18
CA LEU A 268 -16.02 10.80 0.43
C LEU A 268 -17.31 11.17 -0.35
N LYS A 269 -17.69 12.45 -0.34
CA LYS A 269 -18.84 12.92 -1.12
C LYS A 269 -18.62 12.86 -2.63
N ASN A 270 -17.46 13.28 -3.14
CA ASN A 270 -17.23 13.33 -4.59
C ASN A 270 -17.01 11.96 -5.22
N VAL A 271 -16.49 10.98 -4.46
CA VAL A 271 -16.16 9.65 -4.97
C VAL A 271 -17.31 8.66 -4.72
N TYR A 272 -17.92 8.70 -3.54
CA TYR A 272 -18.89 7.70 -3.07
C TYR A 272 -20.29 8.25 -2.79
N ASP A 273 -20.51 9.56 -2.96
CA ASP A 273 -21.74 10.27 -2.55
C ASP A 273 -22.07 10.12 -1.04
N LEU A 274 -21.04 9.90 -0.22
CA LEU A 274 -21.19 9.78 1.23
C LEU A 274 -21.12 11.14 1.91
N LYS A 275 -22.15 11.45 2.71
CA LYS A 275 -22.16 12.61 3.61
C LYS A 275 -21.53 12.22 4.95
N VAL A 276 -20.64 13.05 5.47
CA VAL A 276 -20.01 12.83 6.77
C VAL A 276 -20.74 13.61 7.85
N SER A 277 -21.23 12.91 8.86
CA SER A 277 -21.84 13.48 10.07
C SER A 277 -20.94 13.22 11.26
N VAL A 278 -20.67 14.24 12.08
CA VAL A 278 -19.85 14.10 13.28
C VAL A 278 -20.76 13.76 14.45
N ILE A 279 -20.61 12.56 15.01
CA ILE A 279 -21.34 12.13 16.21
C ILE A 279 -20.65 12.72 17.45
N PRO A 280 -21.39 13.37 18.37
CA PRO A 280 -20.83 13.83 19.63
C PRO A 280 -20.21 12.69 20.43
N THR A 281 -19.14 12.98 21.17
CA THR A 281 -18.52 11.99 22.06
C THR A 281 -19.43 11.72 23.26
N ASN A 282 -19.44 10.47 23.74
CA ASN A 282 -20.22 10.06 24.92
C ASN A 282 -19.85 10.87 26.17
N ARG A 283 -18.56 11.18 26.33
CA ARG A 283 -18.01 11.98 27.42
C ARG A 283 -17.08 13.05 26.86
N PRO A 284 -16.97 14.22 27.51
CA PRO A 284 -16.05 15.28 27.08
C PRO A 284 -14.61 14.77 26.97
N CYS A 285 -13.93 15.12 25.88
CA CYS A 285 -12.54 14.74 25.66
C CYS A 285 -11.60 15.65 26.47
N LEU A 286 -10.84 15.07 27.41
CA LEU A 286 -9.88 15.78 28.28
C LEU A 286 -8.45 15.78 27.73
N ARG A 287 -8.28 15.50 26.43
CA ARG A 287 -6.95 15.35 25.82
C ARG A 287 -6.18 16.66 25.77
N GLN A 288 -4.93 16.63 26.21
CA GLN A 288 -4.02 17.77 26.15
C GLN A 288 -2.97 17.59 25.04
N GLY A 289 -2.80 18.58 24.18
CA GLY A 289 -1.72 18.61 23.20
C GLY A 289 -0.53 19.41 23.73
N LEU A 290 0.63 18.79 23.85
CA LEU A 290 1.87 19.48 24.24
C LEU A 290 2.52 20.14 23.02
N PRO A 291 3.33 21.19 23.21
CA PRO A 291 4.06 21.82 22.10
C PRO A 291 4.93 20.82 21.33
N THR A 292 4.84 20.88 20.01
CA THR A 292 5.69 20.08 19.11
C THR A 292 7.15 20.46 19.28
N ARG A 293 8.01 19.46 19.43
CA ARG A 293 9.46 19.61 19.51
C ARG A 293 10.06 19.24 18.16
N VAL A 294 10.96 20.06 17.63
CA VAL A 294 11.56 19.87 16.30
C VAL A 294 13.07 19.82 16.44
N PHE A 295 13.74 18.88 15.80
CA PHE A 295 15.17 18.64 15.95
C PHE A 295 15.90 18.73 14.61
N LEU A 296 17.20 19.00 14.68
CA LEU A 296 18.05 19.09 13.48
C LEU A 296 18.25 17.71 12.82
N ASN A 297 18.47 16.67 13.61
CA ASN A 297 18.77 15.31 13.14
C ASN A 297 18.00 14.24 13.94
N GLN A 298 18.04 12.99 13.46
CA GLN A 298 17.32 11.85 14.06
C GLN A 298 17.87 11.46 15.44
N GLU A 299 19.17 11.60 15.67
CA GLU A 299 19.82 11.21 16.92
C GLU A 299 19.37 12.10 18.09
N ALA A 300 19.44 13.43 17.92
CA ALA A 300 18.96 14.39 18.91
C ALA A 300 17.47 14.19 19.23
N LYS A 301 16.65 13.90 18.20
CA LYS A 301 15.24 13.58 18.37
C LYS A 301 15.04 12.33 19.24
N ARG A 302 15.73 11.23 18.95
CA ARG A 302 15.60 9.96 19.70
C ARG A 302 16.03 10.11 21.15
N GLN A 303 17.16 10.78 21.41
CA GLN A 303 17.61 11.08 22.77
C GLN A 303 16.58 11.90 23.56
N ALA A 304 15.96 12.90 22.91
CA ALA A 304 14.92 13.70 23.54
C ALA A 304 13.65 12.87 23.85
N ILE A 305 13.26 11.95 22.95
CA ILE A 305 12.14 11.03 23.16
C ILE A 305 12.42 10.13 24.37
N VAL A 306 13.58 9.46 24.41
CA VAL A 306 13.94 8.53 25.49
C VAL A 306 13.92 9.23 26.85
N LYS A 307 14.47 10.45 26.94
CA LYS A 307 14.44 11.26 28.16
C LYS A 307 13.03 11.63 28.61
N ASP A 308 12.13 11.96 27.67
CA ASP A 308 10.73 12.24 28.01
C ASP A 308 9.96 10.96 28.40
N VAL A 309 10.24 9.83 27.76
CA VAL A 309 9.68 8.52 28.12
C VAL A 309 10.06 8.16 29.55
N GLU A 310 11.35 8.26 29.89
CA GLU A 310 11.84 8.00 31.25
C GLU A 310 11.07 8.82 32.29
N ARG A 311 10.97 10.13 32.06
CA ARG A 311 10.24 11.05 32.95
C ARG A 311 8.76 10.67 33.09
N LEU A 312 8.10 10.26 32.01
CA LEU A 312 6.68 9.89 32.02
C LEU A 312 6.45 8.54 32.74
N VAL A 313 7.34 7.58 32.53
CA VAL A 313 7.30 6.27 33.21
C VAL A 313 7.53 6.45 34.72
N GLN A 314 8.48 7.29 35.13
CA GLN A 314 8.71 7.65 36.54
C GLN A 314 7.49 8.33 37.19
N GLN A 315 6.68 9.04 36.40
CA GLN A 315 5.41 9.62 36.85
C GLN A 315 4.27 8.58 36.94
N GLY A 316 4.50 7.32 36.55
CA GLY A 316 3.50 6.26 36.55
C GLY A 316 2.56 6.28 35.34
N ARG A 317 2.89 7.03 34.29
CA ARG A 317 2.07 7.12 33.07
C ARG A 317 2.38 5.96 32.11
N ALA A 318 1.39 5.60 31.31
CA ALA A 318 1.59 4.72 30.16
C ALA A 318 2.00 5.56 28.95
N VAL A 319 2.87 5.01 28.09
CA VAL A 319 3.39 5.69 26.89
C VAL A 319 3.17 4.84 25.66
N LEU A 320 2.54 5.42 24.63
CA LEU A 320 2.43 4.84 23.30
C LEU A 320 3.26 5.67 22.32
N ILE A 321 4.21 5.04 21.64
CA ILE A 321 5.11 5.69 20.69
C ILE A 321 4.76 5.21 19.27
N GLY A 322 4.28 6.11 18.41
CA GLY A 322 4.01 5.81 17.02
C GLY A 322 5.20 6.16 16.12
N THR A 323 5.70 5.16 15.39
CA THR A 323 6.85 5.25 14.48
C THR A 323 6.43 4.98 13.03
N PRO A 324 7.13 5.52 12.01
CA PRO A 324 6.74 5.36 10.60
C PRO A 324 7.16 4.01 9.97
N SER A 325 8.15 3.32 10.55
CA SER A 325 8.71 2.09 9.98
C SER A 325 9.23 1.13 11.07
N VAL A 326 9.42 -0.14 10.69
CA VAL A 326 9.98 -1.16 11.59
C VAL A 326 11.40 -0.78 11.99
N GLU A 327 12.23 -0.34 11.04
CA GLU A 327 13.58 0.16 11.28
C GLU A 327 13.61 1.31 12.31
N ALA A 328 12.71 2.29 12.19
CA ALA A 328 12.60 3.38 13.16
C ALA A 328 12.18 2.88 14.56
N SER A 329 11.35 1.84 14.61
CA SER A 329 10.93 1.19 15.86
C SER A 329 12.09 0.48 16.53
N GLU A 330 12.85 -0.30 15.78
CA GLU A 330 14.03 -1.03 16.26
C GLU A 330 15.17 -0.09 16.70
N SER A 331 15.40 0.99 15.93
CA SER A 331 16.39 2.01 16.29
C SER A 331 16.06 2.74 17.60
N LEU A 332 14.78 3.05 17.83
CA LEU A 332 14.33 3.66 19.09
C LEU A 332 14.39 2.64 20.23
N ALA A 333 13.98 1.41 19.98
CA ALA A 333 14.03 0.31 20.93
C ALA A 333 15.45 0.06 21.45
N ALA A 334 16.45 0.09 20.58
CA ALA A 334 17.85 -0.02 20.97
C ALA A 334 18.26 1.04 22.01
N GLN A 335 17.85 2.31 21.81
CA GLN A 335 18.15 3.38 22.78
C GLN A 335 17.36 3.23 24.09
N LEU A 336 16.12 2.75 24.04
CA LEU A 336 15.35 2.47 25.27
C LEU A 336 16.02 1.35 26.09
N THR A 337 16.54 0.31 25.43
CA THR A 337 17.32 -0.75 26.08
C THR A 337 18.58 -0.21 26.76
N GLU A 338 19.34 0.67 26.09
CA GLU A 338 20.55 1.30 26.66
C GLU A 338 20.26 2.10 27.94
N TRP A 339 19.05 2.68 28.04
CA TRP A 339 18.58 3.43 29.20
C TRP A 339 17.87 2.56 30.25
N GLY A 340 17.77 1.26 30.03
CA GLY A 340 17.12 0.32 30.95
C GLY A 340 15.60 0.50 31.06
N ILE A 341 14.94 0.99 30.00
CA ILE A 341 13.48 1.18 29.96
C ILE A 341 12.85 -0.03 29.29
N ASP A 342 11.94 -0.71 30.00
CA ASP A 342 11.16 -1.82 29.44
C ASP A 342 10.15 -1.33 28.40
N TYR A 343 10.07 -2.01 27.25
CA TYR A 343 9.14 -1.68 26.18
C TYR A 343 8.58 -2.92 25.49
N THR A 344 7.57 -2.71 24.64
CA THR A 344 7.04 -3.74 23.73
C THR A 344 6.85 -3.16 22.34
N ILE A 345 7.18 -3.91 21.29
CA ILE A 345 7.06 -3.48 19.89
C ILE A 345 5.87 -4.18 19.22
N LEU A 346 5.11 -3.43 18.43
CA LEU A 346 4.02 -3.89 17.58
C LEU A 346 4.35 -3.57 16.11
N ASN A 347 4.53 -4.60 15.29
CA ASN A 347 5.01 -4.48 13.90
C ASN A 347 3.95 -4.78 12.83
N ALA A 348 2.66 -4.89 13.19
CA ALA A 348 1.55 -5.27 12.31
C ALA A 348 1.75 -6.65 11.62
N ARG A 349 2.28 -7.65 12.34
CA ARG A 349 2.52 -9.01 11.81
C ARG A 349 1.48 -10.04 12.27
N PHE A 350 0.96 -9.94 13.48
CA PHE A 350 0.05 -10.93 14.06
C PHE A 350 -1.04 -10.27 14.91
N ASP A 351 -2.21 -10.01 14.32
CA ASP A 351 -3.28 -9.21 14.92
C ASP A 351 -3.74 -9.71 16.30
N ALA A 352 -3.85 -11.04 16.48
CA ALA A 352 -4.31 -11.64 17.73
C ALA A 352 -3.36 -11.40 18.92
N ILE A 353 -2.05 -11.55 18.68
CA ILE A 353 -1.02 -11.32 19.71
C ILE A 353 -0.88 -9.83 19.97
N GLU A 354 -0.94 -9.01 18.92
CA GLU A 354 -0.83 -7.56 19.05
C GLU A 354 -1.94 -6.98 19.92
N ALA A 355 -3.15 -7.50 19.81
CA ALA A 355 -4.25 -7.02 20.63
C ALA A 355 -4.14 -7.37 22.11
N GLU A 356 -3.65 -8.56 22.43
CA GLU A 356 -3.31 -8.92 23.80
C GLU A 356 -2.24 -7.97 24.34
N ILE A 357 -1.23 -7.63 23.54
CA ILE A 357 -0.23 -6.63 23.95
C ILE A 357 -0.88 -5.24 24.16
N VAL A 358 -1.76 -4.81 23.26
CA VAL A 358 -2.42 -3.51 23.31
C VAL A 358 -3.36 -3.40 24.51
N SER A 359 -4.01 -4.48 24.95
CA SER A 359 -4.88 -4.45 26.13
C SER A 359 -4.11 -4.12 27.41
N HIS A 360 -2.82 -4.49 27.48
CA HIS A 360 -1.92 -4.17 28.60
C HIS A 360 -1.17 -2.84 28.40
N ALA A 361 -1.33 -2.16 27.27
CA ALA A 361 -0.63 -0.91 26.98
C ALA A 361 -1.07 0.27 27.88
N GLY A 362 -2.17 0.14 28.62
CA GLY A 362 -2.67 1.16 29.55
C GLY A 362 -2.24 1.00 31.00
N GLU A 363 -1.37 0.04 31.29
CA GLU A 363 -0.82 -0.21 32.62
C GLU A 363 0.23 0.83 33.03
N SER A 364 0.33 1.07 34.35
CA SER A 364 1.23 2.09 34.90
C SER A 364 2.69 1.83 34.53
N GLY A 365 3.35 2.78 33.85
CA GLY A 365 4.75 2.69 33.47
C GLY A 365 5.02 1.84 32.22
N ARG A 366 3.98 1.35 31.54
CA ARG A 366 4.12 0.57 30.31
C ARG A 366 4.53 1.46 29.14
N VAL A 367 5.53 1.03 28.37
CA VAL A 367 5.95 1.67 27.11
C VAL A 367 5.65 0.73 25.94
N THR A 368 4.89 1.21 24.97
CA THR A 368 4.53 0.45 23.76
C THR A 368 4.95 1.23 22.52
N ILE A 369 5.72 0.61 21.63
CA ILE A 369 6.11 1.16 20.33
C ILE A 369 5.22 0.51 19.26
N ALA A 370 4.51 1.31 18.49
CA ALA A 370 3.64 0.86 17.42
C ALA A 370 4.12 1.38 16.07
N THR A 371 4.49 0.47 15.19
CA THR A 371 4.84 0.81 13.81
C THR A 371 3.58 1.15 13.03
N ASN A 372 3.56 2.34 12.43
CA ASN A 372 2.43 2.96 11.74
C ASN A 372 1.15 2.99 12.60
N MET A 373 0.30 1.98 12.43
CA MET A 373 -0.99 1.85 13.13
C MET A 373 -1.19 0.45 13.70
N ALA A 374 -0.11 -0.27 14.00
CA ALA A 374 -0.18 -1.60 14.62
C ALA A 374 -1.10 -1.61 15.86
N GLY A 375 -1.81 -2.73 16.05
CA GLY A 375 -2.84 -2.84 17.09
C GLY A 375 -4.10 -2.00 16.85
N ARG A 376 -4.46 -1.70 15.60
CA ARG A 376 -5.70 -0.98 15.22
C ARG A 376 -6.94 -1.74 15.68
N GLY A 377 -8.05 -1.03 15.90
CA GLY A 377 -9.31 -1.64 16.35
C GLY A 377 -9.33 -2.06 17.82
N THR A 378 -8.17 -2.20 18.46
CA THR A 378 -8.08 -2.56 19.88
C THR A 378 -8.03 -1.34 20.79
N ASP A 379 -8.91 -1.31 21.79
CA ASP A 379 -8.99 -0.26 22.80
C ASP A 379 -7.89 -0.40 23.85
N ILE A 380 -7.19 0.71 24.15
CA ILE A 380 -6.23 0.78 25.26
C ILE A 380 -6.98 1.21 26.52
N LEU A 381 -7.28 0.25 27.38
CA LEU A 381 -7.96 0.49 28.65
C LEU A 381 -6.94 0.91 29.71
N LEU A 382 -7.22 2.01 30.42
CA LEU A 382 -6.31 2.50 31.46
C LEU A 382 -6.57 1.82 32.80
N GLU A 383 -5.52 1.57 33.57
CA GLU A 383 -5.63 1.25 34.99
C GLU A 383 -5.98 2.48 35.82
N LYS A 384 -6.47 2.27 37.04
CA LYS A 384 -6.77 3.37 37.97
C LYS A 384 -5.52 4.22 38.25
N LYS A 385 -4.38 3.58 38.52
CA LYS A 385 -3.10 4.26 38.77
C LYS A 385 -2.66 5.10 37.57
N THR A 386 -2.77 4.57 36.35
CA THR A 386 -2.45 5.30 35.13
C THR A 386 -3.36 6.52 34.94
N ARG A 387 -4.67 6.39 35.19
CA ARG A 387 -5.60 7.54 35.13
C ARG A 387 -5.21 8.65 36.11
N GLU A 388 -4.91 8.29 37.35
CA GLU A 388 -4.47 9.24 38.40
C GLU A 388 -3.14 9.92 38.05
N ALA A 389 -2.23 9.22 37.36
CA ALA A 389 -0.96 9.76 36.89
C ALA A 389 -1.08 10.69 35.65
N GLY A 390 -2.28 10.90 35.09
CA GLY A 390 -2.51 11.73 33.90
C GLY A 390 -2.76 10.94 32.61
N GLY A 391 -2.99 9.64 32.72
CA GLY A 391 -3.41 8.75 31.63
C GLY A 391 -2.33 8.49 30.58
N LEU A 392 -2.76 7.90 29.45
CA LEU A 392 -1.89 7.56 28.32
C LEU A 392 -1.27 8.82 27.70
N HIS A 393 0.03 8.79 27.50
CA HIS A 393 0.77 9.75 26.71
C HIS A 393 1.12 9.18 25.34
N VAL A 394 0.75 9.88 24.27
CA VAL A 394 1.05 9.47 22.89
C VAL A 394 2.18 10.30 22.31
N ILE A 395 3.28 9.65 21.94
CA ILE A 395 4.42 10.27 21.26
C ILE A 395 4.31 9.94 19.78
N ALA A 396 4.22 10.96 18.94
CA ALA A 396 4.35 10.81 17.49
C ALA A 396 5.78 11.17 17.08
N THR A 397 6.55 10.20 16.59
CA THR A 397 7.97 10.42 16.25
C THR A 397 8.17 11.03 14.86
N GLU A 398 7.08 11.23 14.11
CA GLU A 398 7.05 11.88 12.81
C GLU A 398 5.60 12.36 12.51
N MET A 399 5.44 13.32 11.58
CA MET A 399 4.16 13.64 10.96
C MET A 399 3.96 12.82 9.70
N HIS A 400 2.83 12.12 9.59
CA HIS A 400 2.52 11.34 8.41
C HIS A 400 2.22 12.25 7.21
N THR A 401 2.21 11.67 6.00
CA THR A 401 1.80 12.41 4.79
C THR A 401 0.33 12.85 4.81
N SER A 402 -0.49 12.28 5.70
CA SER A 402 -1.85 12.74 5.96
C SER A 402 -2.10 12.99 7.44
N ARG A 403 -2.73 14.12 7.73
CA ARG A 403 -3.18 14.54 9.06
C ARG A 403 -4.20 13.56 9.65
N ARG A 404 -4.87 12.79 8.81
CA ARG A 404 -5.86 11.80 9.24
C ARG A 404 -5.22 10.70 10.08
N ILE A 405 -4.07 10.20 9.62
CA ILE A 405 -3.29 9.16 10.29
C ILE A 405 -2.72 9.68 11.61
N ASP A 406 -2.17 10.89 11.61
CA ASP A 406 -1.72 11.54 12.85
C ASP A 406 -2.84 11.64 13.90
N ARG A 407 -4.06 11.96 13.45
CA ARG A 407 -5.24 12.04 14.34
C ARG A 407 -5.69 10.68 14.85
N GLN A 408 -5.50 9.60 14.09
CA GLN A 408 -5.81 8.24 14.56
C GLN A 408 -4.86 7.84 15.69
N LEU A 409 -3.56 8.12 15.54
CA LEU A 409 -2.57 7.89 16.59
C LEU A 409 -2.89 8.71 17.85
N VAL A 410 -3.07 10.03 17.71
CA VAL A 410 -3.47 10.92 18.83
C VAL A 410 -4.82 10.52 19.44
N GLY A 411 -5.70 9.93 18.63
CA GLY A 411 -7.01 9.40 19.00
C GLY A 411 -6.96 8.22 19.98
N ARG A 412 -5.80 7.58 20.17
CA ARG A 412 -5.64 6.48 21.11
C ARG A 412 -5.60 6.93 22.57
N ALA A 413 -5.25 8.18 22.84
CA ALA A 413 -5.33 8.76 24.19
C ALA A 413 -6.68 9.44 24.47
N ALA A 414 -7.01 9.53 25.77
CA ALA A 414 -8.18 10.22 26.32
C ALA A 414 -9.55 9.70 25.83
N ARG A 415 -9.70 8.38 25.80
CA ARG A 415 -10.97 7.72 25.44
C ARG A 415 -11.95 7.76 26.62
N GLN A 416 -13.25 7.83 26.33
CA GLN A 416 -14.33 7.85 27.34
C GLN A 416 -14.12 8.89 28.47
N GLY A 417 -13.53 10.04 28.14
CA GLY A 417 -13.26 11.12 29.09
C GLY A 417 -12.07 10.88 30.02
N ASP A 418 -11.27 9.84 29.77
CA ASP A 418 -10.02 9.62 30.49
C ASP A 418 -9.04 10.80 30.26
N PRO A 419 -8.15 11.09 31.23
CA PRO A 419 -7.05 12.00 31.00
C PRO A 419 -6.08 11.39 29.98
N GLY A 420 -5.36 12.25 29.26
CA GLY A 420 -4.35 11.81 28.32
C GLY A 420 -3.74 13.00 27.61
N SER A 421 -2.54 12.79 27.06
CA SER A 421 -1.87 13.83 26.29
C SER A 421 -1.11 13.27 25.10
N PHE A 422 -0.73 14.14 24.18
CA PHE A 422 0.09 13.76 23.05
C PHE A 422 1.16 14.83 22.76
N GLN A 423 2.25 14.42 22.12
CA GLN A 423 3.32 15.31 21.70
C GLN A 423 3.96 14.79 20.40
N PHE A 424 4.28 15.72 19.49
CA PHE A 424 5.04 15.42 18.28
C PHE A 424 6.52 15.73 18.49
N PHE A 425 7.37 14.82 18.02
CA PHE A 425 8.81 14.96 17.94
C PHE A 425 9.19 14.84 16.47
N LEU A 426 9.68 15.91 15.87
CA LEU A 426 9.96 15.98 14.43
C LEU A 426 11.44 16.21 14.19
N SER A 427 11.95 15.83 13.03
CA SER A 427 13.32 16.10 12.60
C SER A 427 13.36 16.63 11.17
N LEU A 428 14.32 17.50 10.86
CA LEU A 428 14.58 17.91 9.47
C LEU A 428 15.09 16.75 8.58
N GLU A 429 15.43 15.62 9.19
CA GLU A 429 15.78 14.37 8.51
C GLU A 429 14.59 13.40 8.33
N ASP A 430 13.40 13.75 8.80
CA ASP A 430 12.17 12.95 8.66
C ASP A 430 11.77 12.79 7.19
N GLU A 431 11.07 11.69 6.86
CA GLU A 431 10.60 11.38 5.51
C GLU A 431 9.73 12.50 4.93
N LEU A 432 8.85 13.10 5.74
CA LEU A 432 8.02 14.21 5.30
C LEU A 432 8.86 15.40 4.76
N PHE A 433 10.03 15.66 5.33
CA PHE A 433 10.92 16.73 4.90
C PHE A 433 11.75 16.34 3.67
N ARG A 434 12.02 15.04 3.48
CA ARG A 434 12.76 14.50 2.33
C ARG A 434 12.01 14.66 1.01
N VAL A 435 10.69 14.81 1.04
CA VAL A 435 9.86 15.04 -0.17
C VAL A 435 10.12 16.39 -0.82
N LEU A 436 10.75 17.34 -0.12
CA LEU A 436 11.13 18.63 -0.71
C LEU A 436 12.27 18.49 -1.72
N GLU A 437 12.21 19.32 -2.77
CA GLU A 437 13.33 19.48 -3.72
C GLU A 437 14.64 19.80 -2.97
N ALA A 438 15.75 19.21 -3.44
CA ALA A 438 17.04 19.29 -2.76
C ALA A 438 17.52 20.74 -2.54
N SER A 439 17.28 21.63 -3.50
CA SER A 439 17.60 23.06 -3.42
C SER A 439 16.85 23.77 -2.28
N LYS A 440 15.54 23.51 -2.17
CA LYS A 440 14.67 24.07 -1.13
C LYS A 440 15.01 23.52 0.24
N ARG A 441 15.27 22.21 0.34
CA ARG A 441 15.73 21.56 1.57
C ARG A 441 17.06 22.15 2.05
N ALA A 442 18.04 22.29 1.15
CA ALA A 442 19.33 22.88 1.49
C ALA A 442 19.21 24.34 1.96
N SER A 443 18.33 25.13 1.33
CA SER A 443 18.05 26.51 1.76
C SER A 443 17.44 26.57 3.16
N LEU A 444 16.52 25.66 3.48
CA LEU A 444 15.93 25.58 4.81
C LEU A 444 16.97 25.16 5.86
N LEU A 445 17.78 24.13 5.57
CA LEU A 445 18.83 23.65 6.46
C LEU A 445 19.86 24.73 6.80
N LYS A 446 20.22 25.61 5.85
CA LYS A 446 21.12 26.75 6.11
C LYS A 446 20.58 27.73 7.17
N ASN A 447 19.27 27.81 7.31
CA ASN A 447 18.60 28.71 8.25
C ASN A 447 18.19 28.01 9.55
N ALA A 448 18.49 26.72 9.71
CA ALA A 448 18.14 25.93 10.88
C ALA A 448 19.22 26.10 11.96
N TRP A 449 18.92 26.92 12.98
CA TRP A 449 19.76 27.09 14.16
C TRP A 449 19.18 26.29 15.32
N ALA A 450 19.92 25.28 15.75
CA ALA A 450 19.56 24.41 16.87
C ALA A 450 20.29 24.82 18.15
N ASP A 451 19.69 24.50 19.29
CA ASP A 451 20.33 24.64 20.59
C ASP A 451 21.34 23.52 20.88
N LYS A 452 21.91 23.49 22.09
CA LYS A 452 22.89 22.46 22.50
C LYS A 452 22.34 21.04 22.48
N SER A 453 21.03 20.87 22.58
CA SER A 453 20.36 19.57 22.51
C SER A 453 19.95 19.18 21.09
N GLY A 454 20.24 20.03 20.09
CA GLY A 454 19.82 19.82 18.71
C GLY A 454 18.37 20.21 18.45
N GLU A 455 17.69 20.88 19.38
CA GLU A 455 16.30 21.31 19.26
C GLU A 455 16.20 22.68 18.55
N LEU A 456 15.25 22.80 17.64
CA LEU A 456 14.94 23.97 16.83
C LEU A 456 13.75 24.73 17.43
N SER A 457 13.57 25.98 17.01
CA SER A 457 12.38 26.76 17.37
C SER A 457 11.08 26.05 17.00
N SER A 458 10.08 26.09 17.88
CA SER A 458 8.73 25.55 17.62
C SER A 458 8.05 26.12 16.38
N SER A 459 8.48 27.30 15.90
CA SER A 459 8.02 27.89 14.63
C SER A 459 8.23 26.96 13.41
N TRP A 460 9.19 26.04 13.47
CA TRP A 460 9.47 25.06 12.43
C TRP A 460 8.31 24.11 12.16
N GLU A 461 7.45 23.85 13.15
CA GLU A 461 6.25 23.02 12.99
C GLU A 461 5.37 23.51 11.83
N ASN A 462 5.29 24.83 11.61
CA ASN A 462 4.50 25.40 10.52
C ASN A 462 4.97 24.95 9.13
N TYR A 463 6.27 24.68 8.96
CA TYR A 463 6.79 24.15 7.70
C TYR A 463 6.31 22.72 7.47
N PHE A 464 6.38 21.84 8.48
CA PHE A 464 5.87 20.48 8.39
C PHE A 464 4.37 20.45 8.04
N ARG A 465 3.56 21.27 8.72
CA ARG A 465 2.11 21.38 8.44
C ARG A 465 1.83 21.86 7.01
N ARG A 466 2.65 22.79 6.48
CA ARG A 466 2.53 23.25 5.08
C ARG A 466 2.89 22.15 4.09
N ILE A 467 3.95 21.39 4.35
CA ILE A 467 4.38 20.27 3.50
C ILE A 467 3.30 19.18 3.49
N GLN A 468 2.83 18.75 4.66
CA GLN A 468 1.74 17.78 4.81
C GLN A 468 0.50 18.20 4.02
N SER A 469 0.05 19.45 4.20
CA SER A 469 -1.11 19.99 3.47
C SER A 469 -0.91 20.02 1.95
N GLY A 470 0.32 20.27 1.49
CA GLY A 470 0.68 20.22 0.07
C GLY A 470 0.58 18.81 -0.50
N LEU A 471 1.09 17.81 0.23
CA LEU A 471 1.05 16.41 -0.17
C LEU A 471 -0.37 15.85 -0.18
N GLU A 472 -1.20 16.18 0.81
CA GLU A 472 -2.61 15.77 0.80
C GLU A 472 -3.35 16.26 -0.45
N LYS A 473 -3.11 17.52 -0.86
CA LYS A 473 -3.68 18.09 -2.09
C LYS A 473 -3.17 17.36 -3.34
N LEU A 474 -1.86 17.06 -3.39
CA LEU A 474 -1.24 16.33 -4.48
C LEU A 474 -1.85 14.92 -4.61
N HIS A 475 -1.89 14.16 -3.52
CA HIS A 475 -2.46 12.80 -3.48
C HIS A 475 -3.94 12.81 -3.87
N THR A 476 -4.72 13.78 -3.39
CA THR A 476 -6.13 13.95 -3.79
C THR A 476 -6.26 14.19 -5.29
N LYS A 477 -5.38 14.99 -5.89
CA LYS A 477 -5.37 15.25 -7.34
C LYS A 477 -4.99 14.00 -8.13
N GLN A 478 -4.01 13.23 -7.68
CA GLN A 478 -3.61 11.96 -8.30
C GLN A 478 -4.76 10.94 -8.27
N ARG A 479 -5.42 10.75 -7.11
CA ARG A 479 -6.58 9.86 -6.98
C ARG A 479 -7.73 10.27 -7.90
N LYS A 480 -8.03 11.56 -8.01
CA LYS A 480 -9.03 12.07 -8.97
C LYS A 480 -8.70 11.75 -10.42
N LYS A 481 -7.43 11.86 -10.82
CA LYS A 481 -6.98 11.51 -12.18
C LYS A 481 -7.15 10.02 -12.44
N LEU A 482 -6.71 9.17 -11.50
CA LEU A 482 -6.83 7.71 -11.61
C LEU A 482 -8.30 7.29 -11.77
N LEU A 483 -9.19 7.83 -10.94
CA LEU A 483 -10.62 7.55 -11.01
C LEU A 483 -11.28 8.04 -12.32
N LYS A 484 -10.79 9.15 -12.90
CA LYS A 484 -11.26 9.63 -14.20
C LYS A 484 -10.86 8.67 -15.32
N PHE A 485 -9.59 8.27 -15.33
CA PHE A 485 -9.07 7.31 -16.30
C PHE A 485 -9.82 5.97 -16.22
N GLU A 486 -10.04 5.45 -15.01
CA GLU A 486 -10.79 4.21 -14.79
C GLU A 486 -12.25 4.32 -15.29
N LYS A 487 -12.93 5.44 -15.04
CA LYS A 487 -14.29 5.69 -15.57
C LYS A 487 -14.32 5.69 -17.10
N GLU A 488 -13.31 6.27 -17.75
CA GLU A 488 -13.20 6.30 -19.21
C GLU A 488 -12.93 4.91 -19.78
N GLN A 489 -12.00 4.16 -19.17
CA GLN A 489 -11.76 2.75 -19.51
C GLN A 489 -13.03 1.92 -19.36
N THR A 490 -13.68 1.97 -18.20
CA THR A 490 -14.92 1.22 -17.93
C THR A 490 -15.99 1.49 -19.00
N LYS A 491 -16.17 2.76 -19.40
CA LYS A 491 -17.11 3.13 -20.47
C LYS A 491 -16.70 2.55 -21.82
N LYS A 492 -15.40 2.56 -22.16
CA LYS A 492 -14.86 1.98 -23.40
C LYS A 492 -15.14 0.49 -23.47
N TYR A 493 -14.80 -0.27 -22.43
CA TYR A 493 -15.03 -1.72 -22.38
C TYR A 493 -16.52 -2.06 -22.49
N ARG A 494 -17.39 -1.36 -21.75
CA ARG A 494 -18.85 -1.55 -21.86
C ARG A 494 -19.39 -1.26 -23.26
N ARG A 495 -18.89 -0.24 -23.96
CA ARG A 495 -19.26 0.03 -25.37
C ARG A 495 -18.83 -1.08 -26.32
N LEU A 496 -17.72 -1.76 -26.01
CA LEU A 496 -17.21 -2.90 -26.78
C LEU A 496 -17.91 -4.23 -26.39
N GLY A 497 -18.87 -4.22 -25.47
CA GLY A 497 -19.50 -5.44 -24.95
C GLY A 497 -18.58 -6.30 -24.10
N LEU A 498 -17.44 -5.76 -23.66
CA LEU A 498 -16.44 -6.44 -22.82
C LEU A 498 -16.69 -6.16 -21.34
N ASP A 499 -16.32 -7.10 -20.48
CA ASP A 499 -16.31 -6.87 -19.04
C ASP A 499 -15.13 -5.93 -18.68
N PRO A 500 -15.37 -4.76 -18.08
CA PRO A 500 -14.34 -3.76 -17.81
C PRO A 500 -13.33 -4.16 -16.72
N TYR A 501 -13.58 -5.25 -15.99
CA TYR A 501 -12.69 -5.72 -14.92
C TYR A 501 -11.88 -6.94 -15.31
N LEU A 502 -12.19 -7.54 -16.46
CA LEU A 502 -11.39 -8.61 -17.03
C LEU A 502 -10.37 -7.99 -17.97
N GLU A 503 -9.10 -8.29 -17.73
CA GLU A 503 -8.09 -8.02 -18.73
C GLU A 503 -8.11 -9.17 -19.74
N LEU A 504 -8.10 -8.81 -21.01
CA LEU A 504 -7.83 -9.79 -22.05
C LEU A 504 -6.37 -10.22 -21.79
N ALA A 505 -6.18 -11.42 -21.25
CA ALA A 505 -4.90 -12.07 -21.39
C ALA A 505 -4.67 -12.17 -22.89
N ASP A 506 -3.75 -11.36 -23.42
CA ASP A 506 -3.35 -11.45 -24.81
C ASP A 506 -2.89 -12.89 -25.04
N ALA A 507 -3.70 -13.61 -25.81
CA ALA A 507 -3.57 -15.01 -26.14
C ALA A 507 -2.16 -15.34 -26.68
#